data_AF-A0A0D7AG38-F1
#
_entry.id   AF-A0A0D7AG38-F1
#
_cell.length_a   1.000
_cell.length_b   1.000
_cell.length_c   1.000
_cell.angle_alpha   90.00
_cell.angle_beta   90.00
_cell.angle_gamma   90.00
#
_symmetry.space_group_name_H-M   'P 1'
#
loop_
_entity.id
_entity.type
_entity.pdbx_description
1 polymer ?
#
loop_
_entity_poly.entity_id
_entity_poly.type
_entity_poly.pdbx_seq_one_letter_code
_entity_poly.pdbx_strand_id
1 'polypeptide(L)'
;NIGADCYAGVHGVEGAHSHLSMYVSNLVQAYACEDWIAQGNPQMWSSEICVAAASVADGLGIAQLRRTYLCSKQPSRYCFERFFFSQVYANVVGDCAWQSGGCPMTQQNFIDMVYGSISAYGGTNWPTSAQEVIDAFDTILDWTLTGTDTPYLNFNDWLHY
;
A
#
# COMPACT_ATOMS: atom_id res chain seq x y z
N ASN A 1 -1.31 20.62 -10.11
CA ASN A 1 -0.25 21.66 -10.14
C ASN A 1 0.84 21.08 -9.26
N ILE A 2 1.93 20.57 -9.84
CA ILE A 2 2.92 19.73 -9.15
C ILE A 2 3.39 20.36 -7.83
N GLY A 3 3.56 21.70 -7.78
CA GLY A 3 3.94 22.39 -6.54
C GLY A 3 2.89 22.35 -5.43
N ALA A 4 1.60 22.41 -5.77
CA ALA A 4 0.50 22.32 -4.82
C ALA A 4 0.23 20.87 -4.39
N ASP A 5 0.35 19.92 -5.33
CA ASP A 5 0.25 18.49 -5.04
C ASP A 5 1.37 18.05 -4.10
N CYS A 6 2.54 18.68 -4.23
CA CYS A 6 3.68 18.45 -3.36
C CYS A 6 3.60 19.06 -1.99
N TYR A 7 3.18 20.31 -1.93
CA TYR A 7 2.91 20.97 -0.67
C TYR A 7 1.84 20.21 0.13
N ALA A 8 0.78 19.74 -0.54
CA ALA A 8 -0.26 18.92 0.08
C ALA A 8 0.23 17.53 0.49
N GLY A 9 1.18 16.94 -0.25
CA GLY A 9 1.83 15.67 0.10
C GLY A 9 2.62 15.77 1.40
N VAL A 10 3.60 16.66 1.43
CA VAL A 10 4.51 16.82 2.59
C VAL A 10 3.74 17.23 3.85
N HIS A 11 2.82 18.19 3.75
CA HIS A 11 2.04 18.63 4.92
C HIS A 11 0.86 17.72 5.27
N GLY A 12 0.37 16.94 4.30
CA GLY A 12 -0.65 15.93 4.54
C GLY A 12 -0.09 14.69 5.23
N VAL A 13 1.17 14.33 4.94
CA VAL A 13 1.94 13.34 5.70
C VAL A 13 2.14 13.83 7.14
N GLU A 14 2.66 15.04 7.37
CA GLU A 14 2.81 15.62 8.72
C GLU A 14 1.49 15.64 9.53
N GLY A 15 0.35 15.92 8.89
CA GLY A 15 -0.97 15.87 9.52
C GLY A 15 -1.55 14.45 9.69
N ALA A 16 -1.20 13.50 8.81
CA ALA A 16 -1.61 12.10 8.94
C ALA A 16 -0.84 11.38 10.06
N HIS A 17 0.39 11.79 10.35
CA HIS A 17 1.22 11.19 11.42
C HIS A 17 0.58 11.24 12.81
N SER A 18 -0.28 12.24 13.08
CA SER A 18 -1.01 12.31 14.36
C SER A 18 -2.20 11.35 14.44
N HIS A 19 -2.60 10.73 13.33
CA HIS A 19 -3.74 9.80 13.24
C HIS A 19 -3.32 8.37 12.89
N LEU A 20 -2.14 8.18 12.29
CA LEU A 20 -1.61 6.87 11.97
C LEU A 20 -0.95 6.23 13.20
N SER A 21 -1.17 4.94 13.42
CA SER A 21 -0.45 4.20 14.46
C SER A 21 1.06 4.21 14.18
N MET A 22 1.88 3.96 15.21
CA MET A 22 3.34 3.93 15.04
C MET A 22 3.80 2.89 14.01
N TYR A 23 3.15 1.74 13.89
CA TYR A 23 3.55 0.75 12.89
C TYR A 23 3.21 1.21 11.48
N VAL A 24 2.02 1.81 11.27
CA VAL A 24 1.66 2.38 9.96
C VAL A 24 2.60 3.51 9.62
N SER A 25 2.85 4.40 10.57
CA SER A 25 3.83 5.46 10.45
C SER A 25 5.21 4.92 10.10
N ASN A 26 5.66 3.79 10.62
CA ASN A 26 6.96 3.21 10.22
C ASN A 26 6.89 2.45 8.89
N LEU A 27 5.81 1.75 8.58
CA LEU A 27 5.66 1.09 7.29
C LEU A 27 5.58 2.13 6.15
N VAL A 28 4.98 3.30 6.43
CA VAL A 28 4.84 4.47 5.53
C VAL A 28 6.09 5.35 5.54
N GLN A 29 6.55 5.83 6.70
CA GLN A 29 7.65 6.80 6.88
C GLN A 29 9.01 6.15 7.14
N ALA A 30 9.07 4.97 7.78
CA ALA A 30 10.34 4.31 8.01
C ALA A 30 10.78 3.59 6.74
N TYR A 31 11.16 4.40 5.76
CA TYR A 31 12.21 4.11 4.79
C TYR A 31 11.94 2.98 3.81
N ALA A 32 11.06 2.01 4.02
CA ALA A 32 11.04 0.84 3.15
C ALA A 32 10.40 1.16 1.79
N CYS A 33 9.24 1.82 1.78
CA CYS A 33 8.65 2.27 0.52
C CYS A 33 9.37 3.51 -0.02
N GLU A 34 9.69 4.50 0.83
CA GLU A 34 10.41 5.70 0.41
C GLU A 34 11.84 5.42 -0.07
N ASP A 35 12.57 4.46 0.51
CA ASP A 35 13.89 4.03 0.02
C ASP A 35 13.75 3.22 -1.27
N TRP A 36 12.72 2.36 -1.38
CA TRP A 36 12.41 1.67 -2.65
C TRP A 36 12.24 2.68 -3.77
N ILE A 37 11.49 3.75 -3.50
CA ILE A 37 11.31 4.90 -4.38
C ILE A 37 12.64 5.64 -4.63
N ALA A 38 13.40 5.94 -3.57
CA ALA A 38 14.64 6.72 -3.64
C ALA A 38 15.74 6.02 -4.43
N GLN A 39 15.72 4.68 -4.46
CA GLN A 39 16.57 3.83 -5.31
C GLN A 39 16.24 3.95 -6.80
N GLY A 40 15.25 4.76 -7.18
CA GLY A 40 14.89 5.03 -8.57
C GLY A 40 13.90 4.02 -9.14
N ASN A 41 13.22 3.25 -8.29
CA ASN A 41 12.21 2.31 -8.75
C ASN A 41 10.95 3.08 -9.21
N PRO A 42 10.59 2.99 -10.51
CA PRO A 42 9.43 3.68 -11.08
C PRO A 42 8.08 3.23 -10.52
N GLN A 43 8.04 1.99 -10.03
CA GLN A 43 6.81 1.26 -9.78
C GLN A 43 6.71 0.96 -8.29
N MET A 44 5.99 1.82 -7.58
CA MET A 44 5.71 1.63 -6.16
C MET A 44 4.95 0.32 -5.93
N TRP A 45 3.98 0.02 -6.80
CA TRP A 45 3.14 -1.16 -6.70
C TRP A 45 3.81 -2.49 -7.08
N SER A 46 5.08 -2.48 -7.48
CA SER A 46 5.85 -3.71 -7.62
C SER A 46 6.55 -4.12 -6.31
N SER A 47 6.43 -3.33 -5.25
CA SER A 47 6.96 -3.64 -3.92
C SER A 47 5.82 -4.05 -2.99
N GLU A 48 5.90 -5.27 -2.44
CA GLU A 48 4.95 -5.76 -1.45
C GLU A 48 4.92 -4.85 -0.22
N ILE A 49 6.07 -4.30 0.19
CA ILE A 49 6.16 -3.37 1.32
C ILE A 49 5.41 -2.08 1.03
N CYS A 50 5.53 -1.53 -0.18
CA CYS A 50 4.78 -0.33 -0.57
C CYS A 50 3.27 -0.58 -0.65
N VAL A 51 2.86 -1.76 -1.11
CA VAL A 51 1.46 -2.16 -1.19
C VAL A 51 0.88 -2.34 0.21
N ALA A 52 1.60 -3.02 1.11
CA ALA A 52 1.23 -3.14 2.51
C ALA A 52 1.13 -1.77 3.19
N ALA A 53 2.14 -0.90 3.00
CA ALA A 53 2.15 0.47 3.55
C ALA A 53 0.93 1.28 3.11
N ALA A 54 0.65 1.29 1.80
CA ALA A 54 -0.50 1.97 1.25
C ALA A 54 -1.82 1.39 1.78
N SER A 55 -1.87 0.08 1.95
CA SER A 55 -3.09 -0.61 2.40
C SER A 55 -3.47 -0.32 3.84
N VAL A 56 -2.50 -0.22 4.75
CA VAL A 56 -2.79 0.05 6.17
C VAL A 56 -2.84 1.53 6.51
N ALA A 57 -2.43 2.40 5.58
CA ALA A 57 -2.45 3.84 5.75
C ALA A 57 -3.80 4.49 5.39
N ASP A 58 -4.81 3.66 5.05
CA ASP A 58 -6.14 4.08 4.62
C ASP A 58 -6.09 4.90 3.30
N GLY A 59 -7.23 5.24 2.69
CA GLY A 59 -7.32 6.00 1.45
C GLY A 59 -6.65 7.37 1.52
N LEU A 60 -6.50 7.94 2.72
CA LEU A 60 -5.67 9.13 2.96
C LEU A 60 -4.18 8.81 2.74
N GLY A 61 -3.68 7.70 3.29
CA GLY A 61 -2.30 7.27 3.14
C GLY A 61 -1.89 6.95 1.71
N ILE A 62 -2.75 6.33 0.91
CA ILE A 62 -2.50 6.10 -0.53
C ILE A 62 -2.29 7.43 -1.26
N ALA A 63 -3.23 8.36 -1.07
CA ALA A 63 -3.17 9.66 -1.72
C ALA A 63 -1.96 10.49 -1.25
N GLN A 64 -1.51 10.31 0.00
CA GLN A 64 -0.33 10.98 0.53
C GLN A 64 0.98 10.34 0.07
N LEU A 65 1.11 9.01 0.10
CA LEU A 65 2.25 8.28 -0.48
C LEU A 65 2.45 8.65 -1.95
N ARG A 66 1.34 8.72 -2.69
CA ARG A 66 1.32 9.18 -4.08
C ARG A 66 1.89 10.59 -4.24
N ARG A 67 1.48 11.52 -3.37
CA ARG A 67 1.91 12.92 -3.43
C ARG A 67 3.37 13.07 -3.00
N THR A 68 3.81 12.44 -1.91
CA THR A 68 5.21 12.46 -1.45
C THR A 68 6.15 11.88 -2.52
N TYR A 69 5.75 10.80 -3.19
CA TYR A 69 6.48 10.24 -4.34
C TYR A 69 6.64 11.24 -5.49
N LEU A 70 5.55 11.94 -5.86
CA LEU A 70 5.56 12.94 -6.93
C LEU A 70 6.49 14.14 -6.64
N CYS A 71 6.95 14.29 -5.41
CA CYS A 71 7.83 15.40 -4.98
C CYS A 71 9.29 15.03 -4.89
N SER A 72 9.59 13.77 -4.57
CA SER A 72 10.97 13.32 -4.38
C SER A 72 11.70 13.14 -5.72
N LYS A 73 10.99 12.91 -6.84
CA LYS A 73 11.56 12.80 -8.21
C LYS A 73 10.59 13.30 -9.29
N GLN A 74 11.15 13.76 -10.41
CA GLN A 74 10.43 14.46 -11.49
C GLN A 74 9.14 13.73 -11.97
N PRO A 75 8.03 14.46 -12.17
CA PRO A 75 6.69 13.90 -12.41
C PRO A 75 6.47 13.26 -13.79
N SER A 76 7.41 13.38 -14.73
CA SER A 76 7.18 13.03 -16.14
C SER A 76 7.57 11.61 -16.54
N ARG A 77 8.10 10.78 -15.62
CA ARG A 77 8.64 9.44 -15.97
C ARG A 77 7.90 8.26 -15.36
N TYR A 78 6.97 8.49 -14.44
CA TYR A 78 6.45 7.44 -13.59
C TYR A 78 4.94 7.47 -13.59
N CYS A 79 4.38 6.91 -14.66
CA CYS A 79 2.96 6.61 -14.75
C CYS A 79 2.63 5.60 -13.65
N PHE A 80 1.63 5.91 -12.83
CA PHE A 80 0.90 4.98 -11.93
C PHE A 80 0.17 3.88 -12.71
N GLU A 81 0.62 3.55 -13.91
CA GLU A 81 -0.08 2.65 -14.79
C GLU A 81 0.43 1.23 -14.56
N ARG A 82 -0.45 0.49 -13.87
CA ARG A 82 -0.49 -0.95 -13.68
C ARG A 82 0.30 -1.40 -12.46
N PHE A 83 -0.45 -1.67 -11.40
CA PHE A 83 -0.07 -2.72 -10.45
C PHE A 83 0.37 -3.93 -11.26
N PHE A 84 1.58 -4.43 -10.99
CA PHE A 84 2.06 -5.63 -11.65
C PHE A 84 1.43 -6.82 -10.93
N PHE A 85 0.26 -7.23 -11.42
CA PHE A 85 -0.48 -8.44 -11.04
C PHE A 85 0.41 -9.63 -10.68
N SER A 86 1.48 -9.83 -11.44
CA SER A 86 2.26 -11.07 -11.44
C SER A 86 3.22 -11.26 -10.27
N GLN A 87 3.66 -10.20 -9.59
CA GLN A 87 4.68 -10.35 -8.53
C GLN A 87 4.09 -10.18 -7.14
N VAL A 88 3.42 -9.06 -6.86
CA VAL A 88 2.93 -8.81 -5.50
C VAL A 88 1.67 -9.63 -5.22
N TYR A 89 0.63 -9.48 -6.04
CA TYR A 89 -0.65 -10.14 -5.77
C TYR A 89 -0.52 -11.68 -5.78
N ALA A 90 0.27 -12.23 -6.71
CA ALA A 90 0.56 -13.66 -6.75
C ALA A 90 1.34 -14.17 -5.52
N ASN A 91 2.25 -13.37 -4.93
CA ASN A 91 2.89 -13.74 -3.67
C ASN A 91 1.91 -13.78 -2.50
N VAL A 92 0.91 -12.89 -2.51
CA VAL A 92 -0.07 -12.74 -1.44
C VAL A 92 -1.09 -13.87 -1.43
N VAL A 93 -1.64 -14.21 -2.60
CA VAL A 93 -2.69 -15.25 -2.71
C VAL A 93 -2.14 -16.64 -3.10
N GLY A 94 -0.87 -16.72 -3.49
CA GLY A 94 -0.19 -17.95 -3.87
C GLY A 94 -0.57 -18.48 -5.25
N ASP A 95 -0.36 -19.78 -5.47
CA ASP A 95 -0.49 -20.44 -6.78
C ASP A 95 -1.88 -20.28 -7.44
N CYS A 96 -2.93 -20.02 -6.64
CA CYS A 96 -4.27 -19.81 -7.17
C CYS A 96 -4.40 -18.52 -8.00
N ALA A 97 -3.44 -17.58 -7.90
CA ALA A 97 -3.38 -16.39 -8.76
C ALA A 97 -3.31 -16.73 -10.25
N TRP A 98 -2.71 -17.87 -10.59
CA TRP A 98 -2.44 -18.28 -11.97
C TRP A 98 -3.53 -19.17 -12.57
N GLN A 99 -4.56 -19.50 -11.79
CA GLN A 99 -5.70 -20.29 -12.25
C GLN A 99 -6.64 -19.44 -13.11
N SER A 100 -7.43 -20.09 -13.96
CA SER A 100 -8.44 -19.38 -14.76
C SER A 100 -9.46 -18.70 -13.84
N GLY A 101 -9.49 -17.36 -13.87
CA GLY A 101 -10.32 -16.53 -13.00
C GLY A 101 -9.61 -16.03 -11.73
N GLY A 102 -8.43 -16.56 -11.41
CA GLY A 102 -7.66 -16.22 -10.22
C GLY A 102 -8.39 -16.55 -8.91
N CYS A 103 -7.79 -16.16 -7.79
CA CYS A 103 -8.42 -16.19 -6.48
C CYS A 103 -8.43 -14.79 -5.85
N PRO A 104 -9.51 -14.44 -5.13
CA PRO A 104 -9.56 -13.19 -4.41
C PRO A 104 -8.65 -13.25 -3.18
N MET A 105 -8.13 -12.10 -2.78
CA MET A 105 -7.36 -11.94 -1.56
C MET A 105 -8.28 -12.04 -0.36
N THR A 106 -7.97 -12.95 0.55
CA THR A 106 -8.67 -13.10 1.82
C THR A 106 -8.09 -12.16 2.90
N GLN A 107 -8.82 -11.98 3.99
CA GLN A 107 -8.32 -11.26 5.17
C GLN A 107 -7.01 -11.84 5.70
N GLN A 108 -6.86 -13.17 5.70
CA GLN A 108 -5.62 -13.79 6.17
C GLN A 108 -4.45 -13.49 5.22
N ASN A 109 -4.67 -13.55 3.90
CA ASN A 109 -3.64 -13.16 2.93
C ASN A 109 -3.18 -11.71 3.15
N PHE A 110 -4.12 -10.81 3.45
CA PHE A 110 -3.83 -9.42 3.74
C PHE A 110 -3.00 -9.24 5.02
N ILE A 111 -3.40 -9.91 6.11
CA ILE A 111 -2.65 -9.91 7.37
C ILE A 111 -1.24 -10.43 7.15
N ASP A 112 -1.09 -11.56 6.45
CA ASP A 112 0.21 -12.17 6.17
C ASP A 112 1.10 -11.24 5.35
N MET A 113 0.54 -10.54 4.34
CA MET A 113 1.26 -9.52 3.57
C MET A 113 1.78 -8.38 4.45
N VAL A 114 0.95 -7.86 5.36
CA VAL A 114 1.33 -6.74 6.25
C VAL A 114 2.43 -7.16 7.22
N TYR A 115 2.25 -8.26 7.95
CA TYR A 115 3.25 -8.73 8.91
C TYR A 115 4.53 -9.23 8.23
N GLY A 116 4.38 -9.86 7.06
CA GLY A 116 5.49 -10.28 6.20
C GLY A 116 6.30 -9.08 5.73
N SER A 117 5.64 -8.01 5.30
CA SER A 117 6.29 -6.76 4.92
C SER A 117 7.06 -6.13 6.09
N ILE A 118 6.46 -6.09 7.29
CA ILE A 118 7.15 -5.59 8.50
C ILE A 118 8.43 -6.37 8.78
N SER A 119 8.35 -7.70 8.72
CA SER A 119 9.51 -8.57 8.88
C SER A 119 10.57 -8.33 7.80
N ALA A 120 10.15 -8.19 6.54
CA ALA A 120 11.04 -8.11 5.38
C ALA A 120 11.92 -6.87 5.38
N TYR A 121 11.41 -5.72 5.86
CA TYR A 121 12.23 -4.51 6.00
C TYR A 121 13.00 -4.45 7.34
N GLY A 122 12.84 -5.45 8.22
CA GLY A 122 13.48 -5.49 9.54
C GLY A 122 12.78 -4.60 10.58
N GLY A 123 11.49 -4.32 10.40
CA GLY A 123 10.69 -3.53 11.33
C GLY A 123 10.49 -4.23 12.67
N THR A 124 10.45 -3.43 13.74
CA THR A 124 10.19 -3.91 15.11
C THR A 124 8.92 -3.31 15.72
N ASN A 125 8.31 -2.35 15.02
CA ASN A 125 7.05 -1.75 15.41
C ASN A 125 5.91 -2.53 14.75
N TRP A 126 5.12 -3.20 15.59
CA TRP A 126 4.01 -4.05 15.15
C TRP A 126 2.68 -3.36 15.44
N PRO A 127 1.60 -3.74 14.74
CA PRO A 127 0.23 -3.39 15.14
C PRO A 127 0.00 -3.74 16.60
N THR A 128 -0.71 -2.87 17.33
CA THR A 128 -0.96 -3.14 18.77
C THR A 128 -1.93 -4.30 18.96
N SER A 129 -2.73 -4.57 17.93
CA SER A 129 -3.57 -5.76 17.81
C SER A 129 -3.75 -6.13 16.33
N ALA A 130 -4.10 -7.40 16.07
CA ALA A 130 -4.48 -7.83 14.73
C ALA A 130 -5.73 -7.08 14.21
N GLN A 131 -6.58 -6.57 15.11
CA GLN A 131 -7.79 -5.84 14.73
C GLN A 131 -7.48 -4.58 13.92
N GLU A 132 -6.37 -3.89 14.19
CA GLU A 132 -5.97 -2.71 13.40
C GLU A 132 -5.73 -3.06 11.92
N VAL A 133 -5.18 -4.24 11.64
CA VAL A 133 -4.95 -4.72 10.28
C VAL A 133 -6.24 -5.23 9.64
N ILE A 134 -7.14 -5.81 10.45
CA ILE A 134 -8.47 -6.25 9.99
C ILE A 134 -9.31 -5.03 9.60
N ASP A 135 -9.35 -3.98 10.41
CA ASP A 135 -10.11 -2.76 10.14
C ASP A 135 -9.64 -2.08 8.83
N ALA A 136 -8.33 -2.13 8.54
CA ALA A 136 -7.79 -1.67 7.27
C ALA A 136 -8.26 -2.53 6.08
N PHE A 137 -8.36 -3.85 6.26
CA PHE A 137 -8.92 -4.74 5.23
C PHE A 137 -10.41 -4.49 5.02
N ASP A 138 -11.18 -4.30 6.10
CA ASP A 138 -12.61 -3.99 6.02
C ASP A 138 -12.85 -2.68 5.25
N THR A 139 -11.98 -1.69 5.41
CA THR A 139 -12.03 -0.44 4.63
C THR A 139 -11.85 -0.68 3.13
N ILE A 140 -10.99 -1.63 2.74
CA ILE A 140 -10.82 -2.03 1.34
C ILE A 140 -12.10 -2.73 0.85
N LEU A 141 -12.65 -3.65 1.63
CA LEU A 141 -13.88 -4.39 1.28
C LEU A 141 -15.09 -3.45 1.11
N ASP A 142 -15.23 -2.46 2.00
CA ASP A 142 -16.29 -1.46 1.96
C ASP A 142 -16.19 -0.58 0.71
N TRP A 143 -14.97 -0.19 0.31
CA TRP A 143 -14.78 0.59 -0.92
C TRP A 143 -15.00 -0.25 -2.17
N THR A 144 -14.48 -1.49 -2.18
CA THR A 144 -14.52 -2.37 -3.35
C THR A 144 -15.88 -3.04 -3.56
N LEU A 145 -16.73 -3.10 -2.53
CA LEU A 145 -18.05 -3.73 -2.51
C LEU A 145 -18.02 -5.23 -2.87
N THR A 146 -16.98 -5.94 -2.45
CA THR A 146 -16.73 -7.35 -2.82
C THR A 146 -17.18 -8.36 -1.77
N GLY A 147 -17.58 -7.91 -0.58
CA GLY A 147 -18.05 -8.80 0.49
C GLY A 147 -16.93 -9.17 1.45
N THR A 148 -16.48 -10.42 1.46
CA THR A 148 -15.52 -10.96 2.45
C THR A 148 -14.09 -11.11 1.93
N ASP A 149 -13.91 -11.03 0.62
CA ASP A 149 -12.63 -11.13 -0.06
C ASP A 149 -12.56 -10.07 -1.16
N THR A 150 -11.37 -9.75 -1.67
CA THR A 150 -11.21 -8.75 -2.74
C THR A 150 -10.47 -9.34 -3.94
N PRO A 151 -11.08 -9.40 -5.13
CA PRO A 151 -10.38 -9.75 -6.36
C PRO A 151 -9.26 -8.76 -6.70
N TYR A 152 -8.30 -9.21 -7.51
CA TYR A 152 -7.19 -8.39 -7.94
C TYR A 152 -7.61 -7.06 -8.56
N LEU A 153 -8.57 -7.06 -9.50
CA LEU A 153 -8.95 -5.84 -10.20
C LEU A 153 -9.52 -4.79 -9.23
N ASN A 154 -10.33 -5.22 -8.26
CA ASN A 154 -10.88 -4.35 -7.23
C ASN A 154 -9.79 -3.80 -6.30
N PHE A 155 -8.86 -4.65 -5.84
CA PHE A 155 -7.77 -4.21 -4.99
C PHE A 155 -6.78 -3.31 -5.73
N ASN A 156 -6.49 -3.63 -6.99
CA ASN A 156 -5.73 -2.75 -7.89
C ASN A 156 -6.40 -1.39 -7.99
N ASP A 157 -7.70 -1.35 -8.25
CA ASP A 157 -8.42 -0.08 -8.40
C ASP A 157 -8.38 0.72 -7.10
N TRP A 158 -8.61 0.07 -5.95
CA TRP A 158 -8.50 0.72 -4.64
C TRP A 158 -7.13 1.39 -4.41
N LEU A 159 -6.02 0.76 -4.84
CA LEU A 159 -4.68 1.34 -4.73
C LEU A 159 -4.46 2.61 -5.60
N HIS A 160 -5.35 2.89 -6.56
CA HIS A 160 -5.18 4.00 -7.51
C HIS A 160 -6.16 5.18 -7.31
N TYR A 161 -7.22 5.02 -6.52
CA TYR A 161 -8.29 6.01 -6.33
C TYR A 161 -8.27 6.68 -4.96
#